data_AF-A0A9X2S7C0-F1
#
_entry.id   AF-A0A9X2S7C0-F1
#
_cell.length_a   1.000
_cell.length_b   1.000
_cell.length_c   1.000
_cell.angle_alpha   90.00
_cell.angle_beta   90.00
_cell.angle_gamma   90.00
#
_symmetry.space_group_name_H-M   'P 1'
#
loop_
_entity.id
_entity.type
_entity.pdbx_description
1 polymer ?
#
loop_
_entity_poly.entity_id
_entity_poly.type
_entity_poly.pdbx_seq_one_letter_code
_entity_poly.pdbx_strand_id
1 'polypeptide(L)'
;MSKMTSASFPPRTSQVGVLCIISAASAAAVQLGDRGETRAKLRALAVQRQEDHTESGNVYFESYPLFRRPYPVLRDPVAESGALIETRFENAEPCIRVGCIRIIAAGNASSVQIGNGKLVSGDSRIKHIRQYPKQQPDGQSPDGQDKET
;
A
#
# COMPACT_ATOMS: atom_id res chain seq x y z
N MET A 1 25.04 46.71 -10.94
CA MET A 1 24.06 45.76 -10.38
C MET A 1 23.23 45.20 -11.53
N SER A 2 23.59 44.03 -12.05
CA SER A 2 22.83 43.36 -13.12
C SER A 2 21.63 42.64 -12.49
N LYS A 3 20.42 43.03 -12.86
CA LYS A 3 19.21 42.27 -12.52
C LYS A 3 19.24 40.99 -13.35
N MET A 4 19.64 39.90 -12.73
CA MET A 4 19.47 38.56 -13.27
C MET A 4 17.95 38.31 -13.32
N THR A 5 17.35 38.45 -14.50
CA THR A 5 15.94 38.12 -14.72
C THR A 5 15.81 36.61 -14.57
N SER A 6 15.34 36.15 -13.40
CA SER A 6 14.91 34.77 -13.25
C SER A 6 13.73 34.57 -14.19
N ALA A 7 13.94 33.82 -15.28
CA ALA A 7 12.85 33.39 -16.12
C ALA A 7 11.89 32.55 -15.26
N SER A 8 10.69 33.07 -14.99
CA SER A 8 9.66 32.30 -14.30
C SER A 8 9.00 31.40 -15.32
N PHE A 9 9.25 30.09 -15.22
CA PHE A 9 8.50 29.12 -15.99
C PHE A 9 7.06 29.06 -15.46
N PRO A 10 6.06 28.85 -16.34
CA PRO A 10 4.68 28.68 -15.89
C PRO A 10 4.56 27.49 -14.92
N PRO A 11 3.56 27.51 -14.02
CA PRO A 11 3.33 26.39 -13.10
C PRO A 11 3.14 25.09 -13.88
N ARG A 12 3.69 24.00 -13.36
CA ARG A 12 3.52 22.66 -13.94
C ARG A 12 2.04 22.29 -13.98
N THR A 13 1.57 21.80 -15.13
CA THR A 13 0.20 21.33 -15.33
C THR A 13 0.18 19.90 -15.85
N SER A 14 -0.89 19.18 -15.55
CA SER A 14 -1.13 17.82 -16.06
C SER A 14 -2.36 17.84 -16.97
N GLN A 15 -2.18 17.46 -18.23
CA GLN A 15 -3.26 17.31 -19.21
C GLN A 15 -3.40 15.83 -19.55
N VAL A 16 -4.56 15.26 -19.25
CA VAL A 16 -4.87 13.86 -19.55
C VAL A 16 -6.08 13.83 -20.47
N GLY A 17 -5.93 13.26 -21.66
CA GLY A 17 -7.00 13.20 -22.65
C GLY A 17 -8.14 12.28 -22.22
N VAL A 18 -7.81 11.05 -21.83
CA VAL A 18 -8.78 10.04 -21.39
C VAL A 18 -8.31 9.38 -20.10
N LEU A 19 -9.20 9.29 -19.11
CA LEU A 19 -9.06 8.43 -17.95
C LEU A 19 -10.22 7.43 -17.93
N CYS A 20 -9.91 6.15 -18.07
CA CYS A 20 -10.87 5.06 -18.02
C CYS A 20 -10.53 4.15 -16.85
N ILE A 21 -11.43 4.04 -15.86
CA ILE A 21 -11.29 3.16 -14.71
C ILE A 21 -12.50 2.25 -14.66
N ILE A 22 -12.28 0.94 -14.76
CA ILE A 22 -13.38 -0.03 -14.74
C ILE A 22 -13.86 -0.25 -13.30
N SER A 23 -12.96 -0.30 -12.32
CA SER A 23 -13.31 -0.48 -10.90
C SER A 23 -12.37 0.28 -9.97
N ALA A 24 -12.94 0.90 -8.92
CA ALA A 24 -12.21 1.47 -7.79
C ALA A 24 -12.91 1.00 -6.50
N ALA A 25 -12.22 0.22 -5.67
CA ALA A 25 -12.80 -0.43 -4.50
C ALA A 25 -11.84 -0.45 -3.30
N SER A 26 -12.27 -0.97 -2.14
CA SER A 26 -11.40 -1.28 -1.00
C SER A 26 -10.43 -0.14 -0.62
N ALA A 27 -10.98 1.03 -0.29
CA ALA A 27 -10.22 2.25 0.06
C ALA A 27 -9.33 2.83 -1.06
N ALA A 28 -9.63 2.53 -2.33
CA ALA A 28 -9.02 3.24 -3.45
C ALA A 28 -9.44 4.72 -3.49
N ALA A 29 -8.50 5.60 -3.83
CA ALA A 29 -8.75 7.01 -4.07
C ALA A 29 -8.41 7.35 -5.54
N VAL A 30 -9.33 8.02 -6.24
CA VAL A 30 -9.09 8.59 -7.57
C VAL A 30 -9.23 10.09 -7.43
N GLN A 31 -8.15 10.83 -7.69
CA GLN A 31 -8.06 12.26 -7.44
C GLN A 31 -7.46 12.97 -8.67
N LEU A 32 -8.16 14.01 -9.10
CA LEU A 32 -7.78 14.90 -10.19
C LEU A 32 -7.51 16.29 -9.61
N GLY A 33 -6.36 16.86 -9.90
CA GLY A 33 -5.85 18.06 -9.27
C GLY A 33 -4.87 17.77 -8.14
N ASP A 34 -4.45 18.80 -7.43
CA ASP A 34 -3.36 18.71 -6.47
C ASP A 34 -3.80 18.19 -5.10
N ARG A 35 -2.89 17.53 -4.39
CA ARG A 35 -3.08 16.95 -3.07
C ARG A 35 -1.85 17.26 -2.21
N GLY A 36 -2.08 17.71 -0.98
CA GLY A 36 -1.00 18.02 -0.03
C GLY A 36 -0.36 16.78 0.61
N GLU A 37 -1.17 15.76 0.89
CA GLU A 37 -0.69 14.51 1.48
C GLU A 37 -1.61 13.33 1.13
N THR A 38 -1.00 12.17 0.90
CA THR A 38 -1.65 10.86 0.76
C THR A 38 -0.96 9.84 1.68
N ARG A 39 -1.75 9.15 2.51
CA ARG A 39 -1.29 8.06 3.38
C ARG A 39 -2.10 6.79 3.09
N ALA A 40 -1.54 5.89 2.29
CA ALA A 40 -2.13 4.59 2.01
C ALA A 40 -1.77 3.60 3.13
N LYS A 41 -2.75 2.84 3.64
CA LYS A 41 -2.52 1.81 4.66
C LYS A 41 -3.32 0.55 4.36
N LEU A 42 -2.62 -0.58 4.26
CA LEU A 42 -3.19 -1.89 3.99
C LEU A 42 -2.69 -2.91 5.03
N ARG A 43 -3.64 -3.59 5.69
CA ARG A 43 -3.37 -4.78 6.50
C ARG A 43 -4.26 -5.92 6.00
N ALA A 44 -3.66 -7.04 5.64
CA ALA A 44 -4.40 -8.18 5.11
C ALA A 44 -3.87 -9.53 5.62
N LEU A 45 -4.80 -10.43 5.92
CA LEU A 45 -4.55 -11.84 6.14
C LEU A 45 -5.19 -12.60 4.99
N ALA A 46 -4.37 -13.27 4.19
CA ALA A 46 -4.85 -14.22 3.20
C ALA A 46 -4.74 -15.62 3.82
N VAL A 47 -5.87 -16.27 4.08
CA VAL A 47 -5.89 -17.58 4.75
C VAL A 47 -6.49 -18.60 3.80
N GLN A 48 -5.73 -19.64 3.48
CA GLN A 48 -6.19 -20.82 2.75
C GLN A 48 -6.39 -21.95 3.74
N ARG A 49 -7.57 -22.56 3.76
CA ARG A 49 -7.94 -23.62 4.70
C ARG A 49 -8.19 -24.92 3.94
N GLN A 50 -7.71 -26.03 4.49
CA GLN A 50 -8.11 -27.38 4.05
C GLN A 50 -9.34 -27.89 4.84
N GLU A 51 -9.53 -27.45 6.08
CA GLU A 51 -10.71 -27.75 6.91
C GLU A 51 -11.74 -26.62 6.80
N ASP A 52 -12.99 -26.93 7.16
CA ASP A 52 -14.08 -25.95 7.09
C ASP A 52 -13.87 -24.80 8.10
N HIS A 53 -14.46 -23.64 7.81
CA HIS A 53 -14.26 -22.43 8.60
C HIS A 53 -14.74 -22.59 10.06
N THR A 54 -15.75 -23.42 10.27
CA THR A 54 -16.32 -23.77 11.58
C THR A 54 -15.33 -24.51 12.48
N GLU A 55 -14.44 -25.32 11.90
CA GLU A 55 -13.48 -26.15 12.65
C GLU A 55 -12.10 -25.47 12.78
N SER A 56 -11.69 -24.71 11.78
CA SER A 56 -10.33 -24.15 11.67
C SER A 56 -10.08 -22.88 12.50
N GLY A 57 -11.14 -22.29 13.07
CA GLY A 57 -11.06 -21.11 13.94
C GLY A 57 -10.70 -19.79 13.24
N ASN A 58 -10.68 -18.72 14.04
CA ASN A 58 -10.42 -17.35 13.61
C ASN A 58 -8.92 -17.03 13.53
N VAL A 59 -8.57 -16.08 12.65
CA VAL A 59 -7.21 -15.58 12.49
C VAL A 59 -7.18 -14.09 12.76
N TYR A 60 -6.27 -13.65 13.62
CA TYR A 60 -6.17 -12.26 14.09
C TYR A 60 -4.83 -11.64 13.68
N PHE A 61 -4.81 -10.32 13.47
CA PHE A 61 -3.58 -9.61 13.11
C PHE A 61 -2.57 -9.64 14.26
N GLU A 62 -3.06 -9.54 15.49
CA GLU A 62 -2.31 -9.50 16.75
C GLU A 62 -1.49 -10.77 16.96
N SER A 63 -1.94 -11.89 16.39
CA SER A 63 -1.23 -13.17 16.41
C SER A 63 0.08 -13.16 15.62
N TYR A 64 0.34 -12.14 14.79
CA TYR A 64 1.56 -12.05 13.99
C TYR A 64 2.36 -10.78 14.27
N PRO A 65 3.64 -10.91 14.69
CA PRO A 65 4.52 -9.77 14.92
C PRO A 65 4.65 -8.81 13.74
N LEU A 66 4.42 -9.31 12.51
CA LEU A 66 4.44 -8.49 11.30
C LEU A 66 3.53 -7.26 11.40
N PHE A 67 2.35 -7.36 12.01
CA PHE A 67 1.39 -6.24 12.06
C PHE A 67 1.70 -5.18 13.12
N ARG A 68 2.66 -5.46 14.03
CA ARG A 68 3.11 -4.55 15.09
C ARG A 68 4.58 -4.12 14.97
N ARG A 69 5.36 -4.71 14.06
CA ARG A 69 6.78 -4.36 13.88
C ARG A 69 6.93 -2.90 13.43
N PRO A 70 7.78 -2.08 14.07
CA PRO A 70 8.04 -0.71 13.62
C PRO A 70 8.65 -0.70 12.22
N TYR A 71 8.53 0.42 11.52
CA TYR A 71 9.19 0.59 10.22
C TYR A 71 10.70 0.58 10.36
N PRO A 72 11.44 0.12 9.34
CA PRO A 72 12.86 0.38 9.27
C PRO A 72 13.08 1.90 9.29
N VAL A 73 13.93 2.35 10.20
CA VAL A 73 14.38 3.74 10.24
C VAL A 73 15.54 3.84 9.26
N LEU A 74 15.36 4.62 8.19
CA LEU A 74 16.47 5.01 7.32
C LEU A 74 17.31 6.03 8.09
N ARG A 75 18.55 5.66 8.41
CA ARG A 75 19.53 6.59 8.98
C ARG A 75 20.44 7.06 7.87
N ASP A 76 20.45 8.37 7.65
CA ASP A 76 21.32 9.02 6.67
C ASP A 76 22.14 10.08 7.41
N PRO A 77 23.36 9.75 7.86
CA PRO A 77 24.21 10.67 8.60
C PRO A 77 24.51 11.98 7.85
N VAL A 78 24.51 11.96 6.51
CA VAL A 78 24.79 13.15 5.70
C VAL A 78 23.58 14.08 5.70
N ALA A 79 22.39 13.54 5.46
CA ALA A 79 21.14 14.30 5.56
C ALA A 79 20.90 14.79 7.01
N GLU A 80 21.19 13.95 8.00
CA GLU A 80 21.06 14.25 9.43
C GLU A 80 22.08 15.30 9.92
N SER A 81 23.24 15.40 9.27
CA SER A 81 24.28 16.41 9.60
C SER A 81 23.92 17.84 9.16
N GLY A 82 22.79 18.03 8.47
CA GLY A 82 22.36 19.33 7.95
C GLY A 82 23.12 19.78 6.70
N ALA A 83 23.94 18.90 6.10
CA ALA A 83 24.53 19.09 4.79
C ALA A 83 23.43 18.94 3.71
N LEU A 84 22.53 19.93 3.64
CA LEU A 84 21.44 19.95 2.67
C LEU A 84 22.01 20.17 1.27
N ILE A 85 21.66 19.28 0.34
CA ILE A 85 21.87 19.51 -1.08
C ILE A 85 20.77 20.47 -1.55
N GLU A 86 21.15 21.71 -1.87
CA GLU A 86 20.23 22.63 -2.52
C GLU A 86 19.95 22.15 -3.93
N THR A 87 18.69 21.79 -4.19
CA THR A 87 18.25 21.34 -5.50
C THR A 87 17.33 22.39 -6.12
N ARG A 88 17.66 22.85 -7.32
CA ARG A 88 16.80 23.73 -8.13
C ARG A 88 16.26 22.93 -9.30
N PHE A 89 14.95 22.89 -9.45
CA PHE A 89 14.27 22.24 -10.56
C PHE A 89 13.75 23.30 -11.54
N GLU A 90 14.11 23.17 -12.82
CA GLU A 90 13.55 23.96 -13.91
C GLU A 90 12.67 23.06 -14.79
N ASN A 91 11.42 23.47 -15.00
CA ASN A 91 10.48 22.77 -15.88
C ASN A 91 10.38 23.54 -17.20
N ALA A 92 11.32 23.29 -18.12
CA ALA A 92 11.33 23.96 -19.42
C ALA A 92 10.01 23.73 -20.21
N GLU A 93 9.44 22.54 -20.08
CA GLU A 93 8.09 22.19 -20.57
C GLU A 93 7.22 21.81 -19.36
N PRO A 94 6.41 22.73 -18.82
CA PRO A 94 5.65 22.50 -17.61
C PRO A 94 4.37 21.68 -17.85
N CYS A 95 3.99 21.42 -19.10
CA CYS A 95 2.78 20.67 -19.42
C CYS A 95 3.09 19.18 -19.61
N ILE A 96 2.72 18.36 -18.63
CA ILE A 96 2.76 16.90 -18.77
C ILE A 96 1.50 16.48 -19.53
N ARG A 97 1.67 15.93 -20.73
CA ARG A 97 0.56 15.51 -21.61
C ARG A 97 0.49 13.99 -21.67
N VAL A 98 -0.66 13.44 -21.31
CA VAL A 98 -0.92 11.99 -21.36
C VAL A 98 -2.16 11.77 -22.22
N GLY A 99 -2.05 10.89 -23.23
CA GLY A 99 -3.17 10.61 -24.13
C GLY A 99 -4.31 9.87 -23.41
N CYS A 100 -4.03 8.65 -22.95
CA CYS A 100 -5.04 7.78 -22.33
C CYS A 100 -4.44 7.00 -21.16
N ILE A 101 -5.15 6.99 -20.04
CA ILE A 101 -4.89 6.15 -18.87
C ILE A 101 -6.05 5.17 -18.77
N ARG A 102 -5.76 3.86 -18.83
CA ARG A 102 -6.76 2.80 -18.67
C ARG A 102 -6.39 1.91 -17.48
N ILE A 103 -7.30 1.82 -16.51
CA ILE A 103 -7.14 1.09 -15.26
C ILE A 103 -8.28 0.06 -15.17
N ILE A 104 -7.94 -1.22 -15.03
CA ILE A 104 -8.93 -2.28 -14.86
C ILE A 104 -9.50 -2.25 -13.43
N ALA A 105 -8.64 -2.17 -12.43
CA ALA A 105 -9.08 -2.05 -11.05
C ALA A 105 -8.05 -1.28 -10.22
N ALA A 106 -8.54 -0.38 -9.37
CA ALA A 106 -7.80 0.23 -8.29
C ALA A 106 -8.39 -0.29 -6.96
N GLY A 107 -7.56 -0.80 -6.07
CA GLY A 107 -8.03 -1.39 -4.82
C GLY A 107 -6.99 -1.38 -3.72
N ASN A 108 -7.42 -1.76 -2.52
CA ASN A 108 -6.56 -2.06 -1.38
C ASN A 108 -5.67 -0.87 -0.97
N ALA A 109 -6.31 0.26 -0.69
CA ALA A 109 -5.65 1.54 -0.37
C ALA A 109 -4.78 2.12 -1.51
N SER A 110 -5.06 1.79 -2.77
CA SER A 110 -4.41 2.42 -3.93
C SER A 110 -4.80 3.88 -4.12
N SER A 111 -3.91 4.70 -4.69
CA SER A 111 -4.21 6.08 -5.10
C SER A 111 -3.92 6.28 -6.59
N VAL A 112 -4.90 6.79 -7.32
CA VAL A 112 -4.77 7.26 -8.71
C VAL A 112 -4.82 8.78 -8.65
N GLN A 113 -3.68 9.44 -8.86
CA GLN A 113 -3.53 10.89 -8.71
C GLN A 113 -3.08 11.51 -10.05
N ILE A 114 -3.84 12.48 -10.55
CA ILE A 114 -3.46 13.30 -11.71
C ILE A 114 -3.29 14.74 -11.23
N GLY A 115 -2.04 15.16 -11.03
CA GLY A 115 -1.69 16.46 -10.45
C GLY A 115 -0.47 16.33 -9.54
N ASN A 116 -0.28 17.29 -8.66
CA ASN A 116 0.77 17.26 -7.64
C ASN A 116 0.32 16.44 -6.42
N GLY A 117 1.14 15.51 -5.95
CA GLY A 117 0.85 14.71 -4.75
C GLY A 117 1.52 15.20 -3.47
N LYS A 118 2.48 16.12 -3.59
CA LYS A 118 3.40 16.68 -2.57
C LYS A 118 4.06 15.63 -1.66
N LEU A 119 3.31 15.01 -0.77
CA LEU A 119 3.76 13.93 0.11
C LEU A 119 2.89 12.68 -0.07
N VAL A 120 3.51 11.59 -0.51
CA VAL A 120 2.82 10.30 -0.65
C VAL A 120 3.57 9.27 0.18
N SER A 121 2.85 8.57 1.04
CA SER A 121 3.38 7.47 1.85
C SER A 121 2.43 6.27 1.82
N GLY A 122 3.00 5.07 1.96
CA GLY A 122 2.26 3.82 1.92
C GLY A 122 2.80 2.80 2.91
N ASP A 123 1.90 2.15 3.66
CA ASP A 123 2.16 1.00 4.52
C ASP A 123 1.33 -0.19 4.06
N SER A 124 1.99 -1.31 3.77
CA SER A 124 1.32 -2.55 3.43
C SER A 124 1.91 -3.70 4.23
N ARG A 125 1.04 -4.42 4.94
CA ARG A 125 1.38 -5.61 5.72
C ARG A 125 0.42 -6.71 5.34
N ILE A 126 0.94 -7.73 4.67
CA ILE A 126 0.16 -8.84 4.17
C ILE A 126 0.82 -10.12 4.65
N LYS A 127 0.02 -11.04 5.21
CA LYS A 127 0.51 -12.38 5.55
C LYS A 127 -0.39 -13.44 4.93
N HIS A 128 0.23 -14.33 4.15
CA HIS A 128 -0.42 -15.48 3.55
C HIS A 128 -0.18 -16.72 4.43
N ILE A 129 -1.24 -17.44 4.76
CA ILE A 129 -1.23 -18.58 5.68
C ILE A 129 -1.98 -19.74 5.01
N ARG A 130 -1.43 -20.94 5.13
CA ARG A 130 -2.14 -22.19 4.83
C ARG A 130 -2.39 -22.95 6.12
N GLN A 131 -3.64 -23.32 6.37
CA GLN A 131 -4.06 -24.12 7.52
C GLN A 131 -4.36 -25.55 7.04
N TYR A 132 -3.59 -26.49 7.56
CA TYR A 132 -3.73 -27.92 7.31
C TYR A 132 -4.21 -28.62 8.59
N PRO A 133 -4.96 -29.74 8.47
CA PRO A 133 -5.29 -30.59 9.61
C PRO A 133 -4.02 -30.98 10.37
N LYS A 134 -4.13 -31.04 11.69
CA LYS A 134 -3.08 -31.69 12.48
C LYS A 134 -3.12 -33.18 12.15
N GLN A 135 -1.99 -33.75 11.74
CA GLN A 135 -1.86 -35.20 11.67
C GLN A 135 -2.03 -35.75 13.08
N GLN A 136 -3.04 -36.61 13.26
CA GLN A 136 -3.21 -37.34 14.50
C GLN A 136 -1.99 -38.27 14.64
N PRO A 137 -1.27 -38.27 15.78
CA PRO A 137 -0.14 -39.18 15.94
C PRO A 137 -0.66 -40.63 15.82
N ASP A 138 -0.05 -41.39 14.92
CA ASP A 138 -0.36 -42.81 14.71
C ASP A 138 -0.17 -43.55 16.04
N GLY A 139 -1.28 -43.91 16.72
CA GLY A 139 -1.21 -44.76 17.92
C GLY A 139 -2.21 -44.51 19.05
N GLN A 140 -3.12 -43.53 18.96
CA GLN A 140 -4.21 -43.42 19.94
C GLN A 140 -5.45 -44.14 19.43
N SER A 141 -5.49 -45.45 19.69
CA SER A 141 -6.73 -46.23 19.71
C SER A 141 -7.75 -45.48 20.58
N PRO A 142 -9.02 -45.36 20.17
CA PRO A 142 -10.05 -44.80 21.04
C PRO A 142 -10.19 -45.73 22.25
N ASP A 143 -9.66 -45.29 23.40
CA ASP A 143 -9.92 -45.94 24.68
C ASP A 143 -11.44 -46.01 24.89
N GLY A 144 -11.88 -47.19 25.29
CA GLY A 144 -13.27 -47.62 25.32
C GLY A 144 -14.21 -46.63 25.99
N GLN A 145 -15.25 -46.24 25.26
CA GLN A 145 -16.50 -45.82 25.88
C GLN A 145 -17.22 -47.09 26.33
N ASP A 146 -16.98 -47.48 27.58
CA ASP A 146 -17.86 -48.36 28.32
C ASP A 146 -19.24 -47.70 28.36
N LYS A 147 -20.20 -48.32 27.66
CA LYS A 147 -21.62 -47.99 27.79
C LYS A 147 -22.09 -48.51 29.13
N GLU A 148 -22.12 -47.63 30.12
CA GLU A 148 -22.86 -47.87 31.36
C GLU A 148 -24.30 -47.38 31.16
N THR A 149 -25.20 -48.36 31.06
CA THR A 149 -26.68 -48.40 31.22
C THR A 149 -27.54 -47.19 30.86
#